data_AF-A0A0P7YF65-F1
#
_entry.id   AF-A0A0P7YF65-F1
#
_cell.length_a   1.000
_cell.length_b   1.000
_cell.length_c   1.000
_cell.angle_alpha   90.00
_cell.angle_beta   90.00
_cell.angle_gamma   90.00
#
_symmetry.space_group_name_H-M   'P 1'
#
loop_
_entity.id
_entity.type
_entity.pdbx_description
1 polymer ?
#
loop_
_entity_poly.entity_id
_entity_poly.type
_entity_poly.pdbx_seq_one_letter_code
_entity_poly.pdbx_strand_id
1 'polypeptide(L)'
;MPFLLDGNDRLQSLSWTLTGNHWWQRGTLRCFRRVRLYGFLFGLMVTFLIMAVYILTGERKGLLLTPSPYHFGSLINSSPYNLSFSKDYSSIKQVVKSIVSKVEFSSRQVPDRKGLLYSEPQMFSIIPNKFLSKVKNPCWYEEYPGNGTEDPYGKNFDGFHDRYPVEDYLDLFDLAAYQIQEHLLRNETTRQKKHNIIIGEASASTMWDNNAWVYFYENSTNGEPPFMVQDFIHAVQPDAKFIVMLRDPVERLYSDYLYFGIANKSAEDFHERVSESLQLFEGCLSESSMRSCVYNTTLNNAMPVRLQVGLYIVYLLDWLTVFKMDQILILRLEDHAANRKYTMRKVFDFLKLGSLTEQKEAEITKSPASNTRRPADKSLGPMLPITKEILQEFYFPFNQRLTQVLKNDSFLWVTDTEDAHN
;
A
#
# COMPACT_ATOMS: atom_id res chain seq x y z
N MET A 1 -2.06 -22.19 -36.34
CA MET A 1 -1.23 -23.24 -36.98
C MET A 1 0.24 -22.84 -36.83
N PRO A 2 1.19 -23.79 -36.86
CA PRO A 2 2.43 -23.68 -36.09
C PRO A 2 3.67 -23.43 -36.95
N PHE A 3 4.81 -23.17 -36.29
CA PHE A 3 5.95 -24.09 -36.37
C PHE A 3 6.71 -24.15 -35.03
N LEU A 4 7.34 -25.29 -34.78
CA LEU A 4 8.18 -25.64 -33.62
C LEU A 4 9.64 -25.82 -34.07
N LEU A 5 10.50 -26.30 -33.15
CA LEU A 5 11.95 -26.60 -33.21
C LEU A 5 12.80 -25.53 -32.48
N ASP A 6 13.54 -25.80 -31.40
CA ASP A 6 14.20 -27.03 -30.87
C ASP A 6 15.39 -27.52 -31.73
N GLY A 7 16.63 -27.65 -31.22
CA GLY A 7 17.12 -27.26 -29.89
C GLY A 7 18.61 -27.60 -29.63
N ASN A 8 19.10 -27.10 -28.49
CA ASN A 8 20.21 -27.61 -27.64
C ASN A 8 21.69 -27.73 -28.14
N ASP A 9 22.60 -27.63 -27.16
CA ASP A 9 23.97 -28.16 -26.99
C ASP A 9 25.21 -27.71 -27.83
N ARG A 10 26.14 -27.08 -27.08
CA ARG A 10 27.61 -27.37 -26.93
C ARG A 10 28.68 -27.12 -28.02
N LEU A 11 29.57 -26.19 -27.64
CA LEU A 11 31.04 -26.32 -27.46
C LEU A 11 32.00 -26.62 -28.63
N GLN A 12 33.16 -25.93 -28.55
CA GLN A 12 34.46 -26.23 -29.18
C GLN A 12 34.55 -26.10 -30.72
N SER A 13 35.72 -25.85 -31.33
CA SER A 13 36.92 -25.09 -30.90
C SER A 13 37.88 -24.96 -32.09
N LEU A 14 38.73 -23.91 -32.12
CA LEU A 14 39.93 -23.80 -33.00
C LEU A 14 39.60 -23.76 -34.52
N SER A 15 40.49 -23.38 -35.44
CA SER A 15 41.60 -22.40 -35.43
C SER A 15 42.10 -22.22 -36.87
N TRP A 16 42.53 -21.03 -37.29
CA TRP A 16 43.47 -20.89 -38.41
C TRP A 16 44.49 -19.77 -38.19
N THR A 17 45.64 -19.91 -38.85
CA THR A 17 46.93 -19.34 -38.40
C THR A 17 47.45 -18.19 -39.24
N LEU A 18 48.28 -17.36 -38.59
CA LEU A 18 49.05 -16.25 -39.14
C LEU A 18 49.97 -16.63 -40.31
N THR A 19 50.14 -15.69 -41.25
CA THR A 19 51.43 -15.40 -41.90
C THR A 19 51.63 -13.87 -41.91
N GLY A 20 52.85 -13.38 -41.66
CA GLY A 20 53.16 -11.93 -41.70
C GLY A 20 54.17 -11.42 -40.66
N ASN A 21 55.46 -11.40 -41.02
CA ASN A 21 56.57 -10.76 -40.30
C ASN A 21 57.47 -10.08 -41.36
N HIS A 22 58.09 -8.92 -41.18
CA HIS A 22 58.20 -7.94 -40.08
C HIS A 22 58.11 -6.50 -40.72
N TRP A 23 58.34 -5.31 -40.14
CA TRP A 23 59.20 -4.86 -39.03
C TRP A 23 58.65 -3.64 -38.26
N TRP A 24 58.76 -3.70 -36.93
CA TRP A 24 59.21 -2.66 -36.00
C TRP A 24 58.83 -1.16 -36.18
N GLN A 25 57.95 -0.70 -35.29
CA GLN A 25 58.29 0.42 -34.38
C GLN A 25 57.93 0.06 -32.92
N ARG A 26 58.88 0.27 -31.99
CA ARG A 26 58.80 -0.23 -30.60
C ARG A 26 58.08 0.71 -29.61
N GLY A 27 57.41 1.77 -30.07
CA GLY A 27 56.95 2.87 -29.21
C GLY A 27 55.59 2.67 -28.51
N THR A 28 54.64 1.99 -29.15
CA THR A 28 53.21 2.06 -28.75
C THR A 28 52.83 1.18 -27.55
N LEU A 29 53.44 -0.01 -27.39
CA LEU A 29 53.00 -0.99 -26.38
C LEU A 29 53.05 -0.48 -24.92
N ARG A 30 54.02 0.37 -24.57
CA ARG A 30 54.19 0.85 -23.19
C ARG A 30 53.11 1.88 -22.80
N CYS A 31 52.59 2.64 -23.76
CA CYS A 31 51.49 3.56 -23.55
C CYS A 31 50.14 2.81 -23.53
N PHE A 32 49.89 1.92 -24.50
CA PHE A 32 48.64 1.13 -24.57
C PHE A 32 48.38 0.30 -23.31
N ARG A 33 49.42 -0.29 -22.70
CA ARG A 33 49.30 -1.01 -21.42
C ARG A 33 48.91 -0.09 -20.26
N ARG A 34 49.42 1.15 -20.22
CA ARG A 34 49.02 2.15 -19.20
C ARG A 34 47.59 2.63 -19.41
N VAL A 35 47.18 2.95 -20.64
CA VAL A 35 45.79 3.37 -20.94
C VAL A 35 44.79 2.28 -20.55
N ARG A 36 45.07 1.00 -20.84
CA ARG A 36 44.21 -0.11 -20.39
C ARG A 36 44.22 -0.30 -18.87
N LEU A 37 45.36 -0.11 -18.20
CA LEU A 37 45.43 -0.21 -16.73
C LEU A 37 44.65 0.93 -16.05
N TYR A 38 44.81 2.18 -16.50
CA TYR A 38 44.06 3.32 -15.99
C TYR A 38 42.57 3.24 -16.34
N GLY A 39 42.21 2.73 -17.52
CA GLY A 39 40.80 2.45 -17.87
C GLY A 39 40.17 1.38 -16.97
N PHE A 40 40.92 0.33 -16.62
CA PHE A 40 40.46 -0.71 -15.69
C PHE A 40 40.35 -0.19 -14.25
N LEU A 41 41.33 0.60 -13.77
CA LEU A 41 41.29 1.24 -12.46
C LEU A 41 40.19 2.30 -12.35
N PHE A 42 39.94 3.07 -13.42
CA PHE A 42 38.82 4.00 -13.50
C PHE A 42 37.48 3.27 -13.53
N GLY A 43 37.37 2.19 -14.32
CA GLY A 43 36.19 1.31 -14.31
C GLY A 43 35.91 0.74 -12.92
N LEU A 44 36.94 0.24 -12.23
CA LEU A 44 36.84 -0.22 -10.84
C LEU A 44 36.40 0.91 -9.90
N MET A 45 37.01 2.09 -9.97
CA MET A 45 36.61 3.26 -9.17
C MET A 45 35.17 3.69 -9.44
N VAL A 46 34.72 3.66 -10.70
CA VAL A 46 33.33 3.96 -11.07
C VAL A 46 32.38 2.90 -10.54
N THR A 47 32.70 1.60 -10.62
CA THR A 47 31.88 0.56 -9.97
C THR A 47 31.92 0.64 -8.44
N PHE A 48 33.03 1.04 -7.83
CA PHE A 48 33.11 1.26 -6.38
C PHE A 48 32.32 2.48 -5.95
N LEU A 49 32.31 3.56 -6.75
CA LEU A 49 31.46 4.72 -6.54
C LEU A 49 29.98 4.41 -6.76
N ILE A 50 29.62 3.65 -7.80
CA ILE A 50 28.24 3.20 -8.03
C ILE A 50 27.78 2.29 -6.89
N MET A 51 28.60 1.34 -6.44
CA MET A 51 28.27 0.47 -5.29
C MET A 51 28.23 1.24 -3.98
N ALA A 52 29.15 2.17 -3.72
CA ALA A 52 29.13 3.01 -2.53
C ALA A 52 27.91 3.94 -2.52
N VAL A 53 27.59 4.59 -3.66
CA VAL A 53 26.36 5.37 -3.81
C VAL A 53 25.12 4.47 -3.67
N TYR A 54 25.11 3.26 -4.21
CA TYR A 54 23.97 2.33 -4.08
C TYR A 54 23.79 1.82 -2.65
N ILE A 55 24.87 1.66 -1.88
CA ILE A 55 24.82 1.33 -0.44
C ILE A 55 24.35 2.57 0.36
N LEU A 56 24.93 3.74 0.12
CA LEU A 56 24.60 5.01 0.80
C LEU A 56 23.21 5.57 0.43
N THR A 57 22.63 5.17 -0.70
CA THR A 57 21.26 5.54 -1.12
C THR A 57 20.25 4.39 -0.99
N GLY A 58 20.71 3.15 -0.85
CA GLY A 58 19.88 1.95 -0.66
C GLY A 58 19.11 1.96 0.66
N GLU A 59 19.62 2.66 1.69
CA GLU A 59 18.89 2.92 2.94
C GLU A 59 17.92 4.12 2.85
N ARG A 60 17.90 4.87 1.74
CA ARG A 60 17.18 6.15 1.60
C ARG A 60 16.15 6.22 0.47
N LYS A 61 15.92 5.14 -0.29
CA LYS A 61 14.93 5.11 -1.39
C LYS A 61 13.98 3.92 -1.33
N GLY A 62 13.10 3.93 -0.32
CA GLY A 62 11.74 3.46 -0.53
C GLY A 62 11.00 4.36 -1.54
N LEU A 63 9.84 3.92 -2.06
CA LEU A 63 9.08 4.75 -3.00
C LEU A 63 8.58 6.03 -2.30
N LEU A 64 8.80 7.19 -2.95
CA LEU A 64 8.39 8.52 -2.49
C LEU A 64 6.87 8.78 -2.63
N LEU A 65 6.05 7.85 -2.14
CA LEU A 65 4.59 7.99 -2.04
C LEU A 65 4.03 7.63 -0.65
N THR A 66 4.86 7.11 0.26
CA THR A 66 4.60 7.17 1.71
C THR A 66 5.91 7.44 2.46
N PRO A 67 5.97 8.41 3.39
CA PRO A 67 7.08 8.48 4.34
C PRO A 67 7.02 7.24 5.24
N SER A 68 8.11 6.48 5.36
CA SER A 68 8.15 5.32 6.26
C SER A 68 8.03 5.80 7.71
N PRO A 69 7.04 5.31 8.50
CA PRO A 69 6.82 5.80 9.87
C PRO A 69 8.05 5.56 10.77
N TYR A 70 8.87 4.56 10.45
CA TYR A 70 10.09 4.22 11.16
C TYR A 70 11.21 5.27 11.05
N HIS A 71 11.10 6.28 10.16
CA HIS A 71 12.08 7.38 10.12
C HIS A 71 11.89 8.44 11.22
N PHE A 72 10.77 8.45 11.95
CA PHE A 72 10.55 9.44 13.02
C PHE A 72 11.12 9.02 14.40
N GLY A 73 11.56 7.77 14.54
CA GLY A 73 12.05 7.18 15.81
C GLY A 73 13.35 7.77 16.39
N SER A 74 13.85 8.89 15.86
CA SER A 74 15.04 9.60 16.34
C SER A 74 14.72 10.95 17.01
N LEU A 75 13.45 11.38 17.08
CA LEU A 75 13.08 12.73 17.51
C LEU A 75 12.13 12.81 18.73
N ILE A 76 11.65 11.69 19.27
CA ILE A 76 10.75 11.67 20.43
C ILE A 76 11.35 10.82 21.53
N ASN A 77 12.01 11.47 22.50
CA ASN A 77 12.54 10.83 23.71
C ASN A 77 11.57 10.99 24.91
N SER A 78 10.28 11.09 24.61
CA SER A 78 9.19 11.35 25.56
C SER A 78 7.92 10.66 25.07
N SER A 79 7.60 9.49 25.63
CA SER A 79 6.27 8.90 25.50
C SER A 79 5.21 9.92 25.95
N PRO A 80 4.08 10.09 25.23
CA PRO A 80 3.00 10.98 25.67
C PRO A 80 2.37 10.52 27.00
N TYR A 81 2.53 9.24 27.36
CA TYR A 81 2.05 8.65 28.60
C TYR A 81 3.24 8.20 29.48
N ASN A 82 3.24 8.59 30.75
CA ASN A 82 4.29 8.25 31.72
C ASN A 82 4.12 6.80 32.25
N LEU A 83 4.25 5.83 31.35
CA LEU A 83 4.00 4.41 31.60
C LEU A 83 5.26 3.67 32.04
N SER A 84 5.11 2.79 33.04
CA SER A 84 6.10 1.77 33.37
C SER A 84 5.77 0.50 32.59
N PHE A 85 6.49 0.26 31.49
CA PHE A 85 6.22 -0.90 30.63
C PHE A 85 6.53 -2.22 31.34
N SER A 86 5.49 -3.00 31.61
CA SER A 86 5.66 -4.39 32.02
C SER A 86 6.07 -5.25 30.82
N LYS A 87 6.89 -6.27 31.09
CA LYS A 87 7.32 -7.31 30.14
C LYS A 87 6.84 -8.70 30.51
N ASP A 88 6.10 -8.83 31.63
CA ASP A 88 5.58 -10.12 32.05
C ASP A 88 4.27 -10.46 31.30
N TYR A 89 4.19 -11.70 30.82
CA TYR A 89 3.04 -12.22 30.07
C TYR A 89 1.71 -12.09 30.81
N SER A 90 1.69 -12.28 32.14
CA SER A 90 0.45 -12.14 32.92
C SER A 90 -0.02 -10.69 32.98
N SER A 91 0.91 -9.72 32.98
CA SER A 91 0.59 -8.29 32.84
C SER A 91 0.02 -7.97 31.47
N ILE A 92 0.65 -8.45 30.38
CA ILE A 92 0.18 -8.18 29.01
C ILE A 92 -1.21 -8.80 28.76
N LYS A 93 -1.51 -9.96 29.33
CA LYS A 93 -2.89 -10.50 29.31
C LYS A 93 -3.89 -9.72 30.15
N GLN A 94 -3.46 -8.97 31.18
CA GLN A 94 -4.34 -8.02 31.88
C GLN A 94 -4.59 -6.77 31.02
N VAL A 95 -3.55 -6.21 30.39
CA VAL A 95 -3.64 -5.10 29.42
C VAL A 95 -4.63 -5.44 28.28
N VAL A 96 -4.51 -6.62 27.66
CA VAL A 96 -5.45 -7.06 26.61
C VAL A 96 -6.88 -7.17 27.14
N LYS A 97 -7.10 -7.76 28.33
CA LYS A 97 -8.45 -7.86 28.92
C LYS A 97 -9.05 -6.50 29.27
N SER A 98 -8.23 -5.57 29.74
CA SER A 98 -8.61 -4.17 29.99
C SER A 98 -9.06 -3.50 28.69
N ILE A 99 -8.26 -3.57 27.62
CA ILE A 99 -8.62 -3.07 26.28
C ILE A 99 -9.92 -3.72 25.79
N VAL A 100 -10.01 -5.06 25.81
CA VAL A 100 -11.16 -5.84 25.33
C VAL A 100 -12.45 -5.47 26.08
N SER A 101 -12.38 -5.20 27.39
CA SER A 101 -13.55 -4.76 28.17
C SER A 101 -14.04 -3.34 27.81
N LYS A 102 -13.23 -2.55 27.10
CA LYS A 102 -13.54 -1.20 26.59
C LYS A 102 -13.83 -1.18 25.07
N VAL A 103 -13.99 -2.33 24.41
CA VAL A 103 -14.28 -2.37 22.96
C VAL A 103 -15.72 -1.97 22.68
N GLU A 104 -15.90 -0.68 22.40
CA GLU A 104 -17.14 -0.09 21.90
C GLU A 104 -17.02 0.32 20.42
N PHE A 105 -18.18 0.41 19.76
CA PHE A 105 -18.29 0.82 18.36
C PHE A 105 -19.28 1.99 18.25
N SER A 106 -18.76 3.21 18.34
CA SER A 106 -19.53 4.44 18.11
C SER A 106 -19.86 4.62 16.62
N SER A 107 -20.96 5.33 16.34
CA SER A 107 -21.20 5.91 15.02
C SER A 107 -20.80 7.38 15.05
N ARG A 108 -19.95 7.80 14.12
CA ARG A 108 -19.61 9.21 13.94
C ARG A 108 -20.82 10.05 13.49
N GLN A 109 -20.68 11.37 13.57
CA GLN A 109 -21.48 12.28 12.75
C GLN A 109 -20.90 12.31 11.33
N VAL A 110 -21.77 12.33 10.31
CA VAL A 110 -21.37 12.51 8.91
C VAL A 110 -21.45 14.01 8.59
N PRO A 111 -20.38 14.63 8.04
CA PRO A 111 -20.41 16.05 7.67
C PRO A 111 -21.42 16.31 6.55
N ASP A 112 -22.12 17.45 6.62
CA ASP A 112 -23.02 17.85 5.53
C ASP A 112 -22.22 18.36 4.31
N ARG A 113 -22.87 18.42 3.14
CA ARG A 113 -22.20 18.88 1.91
C ARG A 113 -21.68 20.31 2.03
N LYS A 114 -22.30 21.19 2.83
CA LYS A 114 -21.80 22.55 3.05
C LYS A 114 -20.53 22.56 3.89
N GLY A 115 -20.44 21.74 4.94
CA GLY A 115 -19.22 21.54 5.72
C GLY A 115 -18.04 21.09 4.87
N LEU A 116 -18.25 20.11 3.98
CA LEU A 116 -17.23 19.63 3.03
C LEU A 116 -16.81 20.71 2.02
N LEU A 117 -17.78 21.46 1.46
CA LEU A 117 -17.50 22.59 0.56
C LEU A 117 -16.75 23.74 1.26
N TYR A 118 -16.92 23.89 2.57
CA TYR A 118 -16.27 24.92 3.38
C TYR A 118 -14.87 24.50 3.86
N SER A 119 -14.62 23.20 4.11
CA SER A 119 -13.29 22.72 4.49
C SER A 119 -12.30 22.77 3.33
N GLU A 120 -12.71 22.36 2.12
CA GLU A 120 -11.81 22.27 0.95
C GLU A 120 -12.32 23.08 -0.28
N PRO A 121 -12.51 24.41 -0.17
CA PRO A 121 -13.16 25.22 -1.19
C PRO A 121 -12.39 25.30 -2.51
N GLN A 122 -11.04 25.30 -2.49
CA GLN A 122 -10.23 25.25 -3.72
C GLN A 122 -10.49 23.95 -4.46
N MET A 123 -10.34 22.80 -3.79
CA MET A 123 -10.57 21.47 -4.38
C MET A 123 -11.96 21.37 -5.03
N PHE A 124 -13.02 21.78 -4.32
CA PHE A 124 -14.38 21.73 -4.86
C PHE A 124 -14.70 22.78 -5.93
N SER A 125 -13.89 23.83 -6.07
CA SER A 125 -14.00 24.78 -7.19
C SER A 125 -13.39 24.26 -8.49
N ILE A 126 -12.38 23.39 -8.39
CA ILE A 126 -11.65 22.83 -9.54
C ILE A 126 -12.27 21.51 -10.01
N ILE A 127 -12.68 20.61 -9.10
CA ILE A 127 -13.16 19.26 -9.45
C ILE A 127 -14.32 19.32 -10.46
N PRO A 128 -14.15 18.78 -11.70
CA PRO A 128 -15.19 18.82 -12.71
C PRO A 128 -16.41 17.97 -12.35
N ASN A 129 -17.58 18.61 -12.35
CA ASN A 129 -18.86 18.01 -11.92
C ASN A 129 -19.50 17.10 -13.01
N LYS A 130 -18.70 16.50 -13.90
CA LYS A 130 -19.16 15.68 -15.05
C LYS A 130 -18.21 14.50 -15.32
N PHE A 131 -18.78 13.32 -15.51
CA PHE A 131 -18.05 12.09 -15.83
C PHE A 131 -18.28 11.62 -17.27
N LEU A 132 -17.31 10.91 -17.85
CA LEU A 132 -17.37 10.38 -19.21
C LEU A 132 -18.38 9.22 -19.32
N SER A 133 -19.53 9.48 -19.95
CA SER A 133 -20.67 8.55 -20.07
C SER A 133 -20.40 7.21 -20.77
N LYS A 134 -19.22 7.04 -21.39
CA LYS A 134 -18.76 5.80 -22.06
C LYS A 134 -17.73 5.00 -21.24
N VAL A 135 -17.35 5.47 -20.05
CA VAL A 135 -16.28 4.88 -19.20
C VAL A 135 -16.88 4.38 -17.87
N LYS A 136 -16.23 3.46 -17.17
CA LYS A 136 -16.55 3.09 -15.77
C LYS A 136 -15.45 3.64 -14.85
N ASN A 137 -15.61 4.87 -14.35
CA ASN A 137 -14.48 5.59 -13.75
C ASN A 137 -14.89 6.86 -12.97
N PRO A 138 -14.21 7.19 -11.85
CA PRO A 138 -14.19 8.53 -11.24
C PRO A 138 -13.28 9.59 -11.88
N CYS A 139 -12.43 9.34 -12.89
CA CYS A 139 -11.70 10.46 -13.51
C CYS A 139 -12.66 11.46 -14.16
N TRP A 140 -12.37 12.71 -13.87
CA TRP A 140 -13.03 13.89 -14.37
C TRP A 140 -12.63 14.17 -15.83
N TYR A 141 -13.29 15.12 -16.47
CA TYR A 141 -12.93 15.59 -17.82
C TYR A 141 -12.85 17.11 -17.83
N GLU A 142 -11.66 17.60 -18.18
CA GLU A 142 -11.45 18.91 -18.80
C GLU A 142 -10.77 18.68 -20.16
N GLU A 143 -10.97 19.61 -21.09
CA GLU A 143 -10.53 19.44 -22.48
C GLU A 143 -9.14 20.08 -22.65
N TYR A 144 -8.10 19.25 -22.62
CA TYR A 144 -6.70 19.70 -22.74
C TYR A 144 -6.49 20.51 -24.04
N PRO A 145 -6.22 21.83 -23.96
CA PRO A 145 -6.14 22.69 -25.13
C PRO A 145 -4.69 22.86 -25.66
N GLY A 146 -3.72 22.22 -25.00
CA GLY A 146 -2.30 22.35 -25.29
C GLY A 146 -1.83 21.55 -26.50
N ASN A 147 -0.58 21.78 -26.91
CA ASN A 147 0.04 21.06 -28.01
C ASN A 147 0.65 19.75 -27.50
N GLY A 148 0.10 18.60 -27.92
CA GLY A 148 0.49 17.25 -27.47
C GLY A 148 1.90 16.75 -27.85
N THR A 149 2.84 17.66 -28.11
CA THR A 149 4.28 17.40 -28.23
C THR A 149 5.12 18.10 -27.15
N GLU A 150 4.51 18.90 -26.28
CA GLU A 150 5.19 19.53 -25.15
C GLU A 150 5.24 18.58 -23.94
N ASP A 151 6.26 18.72 -23.09
CA ASP A 151 6.40 17.95 -21.85
C ASP A 151 5.57 18.61 -20.73
N PRO A 152 4.46 18.00 -20.27
CA PRO A 152 3.61 18.60 -19.26
C PRO A 152 4.33 18.80 -17.92
N TYR A 153 5.36 18.01 -17.63
CA TYR A 153 6.08 18.06 -16.35
C TYR A 153 7.16 19.17 -16.31
N GLY A 154 7.38 19.90 -17.40
CA GLY A 154 8.47 20.86 -17.57
C GLY A 154 8.48 22.06 -16.60
N LYS A 155 7.42 22.24 -15.79
CA LYS A 155 7.30 23.31 -14.79
C LYS A 155 7.61 22.87 -13.34
N ASN A 156 7.74 21.57 -13.07
CA ASN A 156 7.74 21.01 -11.71
C ASN A 156 9.11 21.16 -11.01
N PHE A 157 9.57 22.40 -10.79
CA PHE A 157 10.95 22.70 -10.38
C PHE A 157 11.16 23.08 -8.89
N ASP A 158 10.17 23.61 -8.17
CA ASP A 158 10.34 24.14 -6.79
C ASP A 158 9.42 23.45 -5.75
N GLY A 159 9.63 22.15 -5.54
CA GLY A 159 8.72 21.30 -4.77
C GLY A 159 8.85 21.27 -3.23
N PHE A 160 9.08 22.39 -2.53
CA PHE A 160 9.33 22.33 -1.06
C PHE A 160 8.76 23.41 -0.12
N HIS A 161 8.13 24.50 -0.59
CA HIS A 161 7.71 25.59 0.34
C HIS A 161 6.27 26.12 0.23
N ASP A 162 5.52 25.82 -0.83
CA ASP A 162 4.12 26.20 -0.95
C ASP A 162 3.18 24.98 -0.88
N ARG A 163 1.87 25.23 -0.69
CA ARG A 163 0.85 24.21 -0.95
C ARG A 163 0.88 23.91 -2.45
N TYR A 164 1.20 22.67 -2.82
CA TYR A 164 0.98 22.18 -4.18
C TYR A 164 -0.48 22.49 -4.58
N PRO A 165 -0.70 23.22 -5.69
CA PRO A 165 -2.03 23.36 -6.28
C PRO A 165 -2.66 21.99 -6.53
N VAL A 166 -4.00 21.91 -6.49
CA VAL A 166 -4.72 20.69 -6.87
C VAL A 166 -4.51 20.44 -8.37
N GLU A 167 -4.37 21.52 -9.13
CA GLU A 167 -3.96 21.62 -10.51
C GLU A 167 -2.67 20.82 -10.79
N ASP A 168 -1.55 21.12 -10.13
CA ASP A 168 -0.26 20.39 -10.27
C ASP A 168 -0.37 18.88 -9.99
N TYR A 169 -1.33 18.46 -9.16
CA TYR A 169 -1.63 17.05 -8.91
C TYR A 169 -2.50 16.43 -10.03
N LEU A 170 -3.41 17.20 -10.62
CA LEU A 170 -4.23 16.77 -11.76
C LEU A 170 -3.39 16.61 -13.05
N ASP A 171 -2.39 17.47 -13.27
CA ASP A 171 -1.43 17.40 -14.39
C ASP A 171 -0.72 16.03 -14.45
N LEU A 172 -0.56 15.32 -13.32
CA LEU A 172 -0.02 13.95 -13.27
C LEU A 172 -0.87 12.92 -14.03
N PHE A 173 -2.13 13.26 -14.33
CA PHE A 173 -3.09 12.38 -15.00
C PHE A 173 -3.40 12.80 -16.45
N ASP A 174 -2.86 13.92 -16.95
CA ASP A 174 -3.13 14.44 -18.30
C ASP A 174 -2.83 13.41 -19.41
N LEU A 175 -1.69 12.72 -19.31
CA LEU A 175 -1.33 11.67 -20.26
C LEU A 175 -2.34 10.51 -20.26
N ALA A 176 -2.93 10.18 -19.10
CA ALA A 176 -3.98 9.18 -19.01
C ALA A 176 -5.32 9.72 -19.57
N ALA A 177 -5.69 10.96 -19.26
CA ALA A 177 -6.87 11.64 -19.80
C ALA A 177 -6.84 11.69 -21.33
N TYR A 178 -5.70 12.07 -21.91
CA TYR A 178 -5.46 12.07 -23.36
C TYR A 178 -5.62 10.68 -23.98
N GLN A 179 -5.01 9.63 -23.40
CA GLN A 179 -5.14 8.26 -23.89
C GLN A 179 -6.60 7.74 -23.84
N ILE A 180 -7.37 8.14 -22.82
CA ILE A 180 -8.80 7.85 -22.71
C ILE A 180 -9.58 8.57 -23.82
N GLN A 181 -9.32 9.87 -24.03
CA GLN A 181 -9.98 10.68 -25.05
C GLN A 181 -9.69 10.14 -26.46
N GLU A 182 -8.44 9.83 -26.78
CA GLU A 182 -8.02 9.25 -28.06
C GLU A 182 -8.72 7.90 -28.32
N HIS A 183 -8.80 7.04 -27.30
CA HIS A 183 -9.51 5.76 -27.39
C HIS A 183 -11.02 5.94 -27.57
N LEU A 184 -11.64 6.92 -26.93
CA LEU A 184 -13.07 7.21 -27.09
C LEU A 184 -13.40 7.76 -28.48
N LEU A 185 -12.58 8.67 -29.01
CA LEU A 185 -12.72 9.24 -30.35
C LEU A 185 -12.60 8.17 -31.44
N ARG A 186 -11.61 7.27 -31.35
CA ARG A 186 -11.43 6.17 -32.31
C ARG A 186 -12.63 5.20 -32.40
N ASN A 187 -13.38 5.04 -31.31
CA ASN A 187 -14.47 4.05 -31.21
C ASN A 187 -15.87 4.59 -31.55
N GLU A 188 -16.03 5.90 -31.80
CA GLU A 188 -17.35 6.51 -32.10
C GLU A 188 -18.06 5.92 -33.32
N THR A 189 -17.30 5.31 -34.24
CA THR A 189 -17.82 4.57 -35.40
C THR A 189 -18.67 3.35 -35.03
N THR A 190 -18.63 2.87 -33.78
CA THR A 190 -19.40 1.71 -33.31
C THR A 190 -20.53 2.11 -32.36
N ARG A 191 -21.79 1.88 -32.77
CA ARG A 191 -23.02 2.25 -32.01
C ARG A 191 -23.26 1.45 -30.71
N GLN A 192 -22.30 0.69 -30.19
CA GLN A 192 -22.51 -0.12 -28.98
C GLN A 192 -22.29 0.69 -27.71
N LYS A 193 -23.30 0.73 -26.81
CA LYS A 193 -23.19 1.26 -25.44
C LYS A 193 -22.36 0.32 -24.54
N LYS A 194 -21.09 0.10 -24.87
CA LYS A 194 -20.19 -0.80 -24.15
C LYS A 194 -19.03 -0.02 -23.53
N HIS A 195 -19.00 0.04 -22.20
CA HIS A 195 -17.89 0.65 -21.46
C HIS A 195 -16.68 -0.28 -21.55
N ASN A 196 -15.77 0.01 -22.49
CA ASN A 196 -14.57 -0.80 -22.75
C ASN A 196 -13.39 -0.45 -21.82
N ILE A 197 -13.47 0.67 -21.10
CA ILE A 197 -12.45 1.15 -20.15
C ILE A 197 -13.02 1.13 -18.73
N ILE A 198 -12.20 0.62 -17.80
CA ILE A 198 -12.29 0.82 -16.35
C ILE A 198 -11.00 1.53 -15.95
N ILE A 199 -11.08 2.51 -15.06
CA ILE A 199 -9.92 3.08 -14.35
C ILE A 199 -10.27 3.08 -12.86
N GLY A 200 -9.24 3.04 -12.01
CA GLY A 200 -9.38 3.06 -10.57
C GLY A 200 -8.06 3.36 -9.88
N GLU A 201 -8.16 3.69 -8.61
CA GLU A 201 -7.07 3.91 -7.66
C GLU A 201 -6.78 2.57 -6.92
N ALA A 202 -5.57 2.36 -6.40
CA ALA A 202 -5.14 1.08 -5.80
C ALA A 202 -4.28 1.23 -4.53
N SER A 203 -4.38 2.35 -3.81
CA SER A 203 -3.56 2.63 -2.64
C SER A 203 -3.99 1.81 -1.42
N ALA A 204 -3.02 1.12 -0.82
CA ALA A 204 -3.25 0.25 0.34
C ALA A 204 -3.61 1.00 1.63
N SER A 205 -3.53 2.34 1.63
CA SER A 205 -3.83 3.25 2.73
C SER A 205 -5.27 3.75 2.75
N THR A 206 -5.93 3.89 1.59
CA THR A 206 -7.17 4.66 1.41
C THR A 206 -8.31 4.32 2.37
N MET A 207 -8.44 3.07 2.81
CA MET A 207 -9.50 2.68 3.76
C MET A 207 -9.29 3.19 5.19
N TRP A 208 -8.04 3.31 5.65
CA TRP A 208 -7.71 3.52 7.07
C TRP A 208 -6.91 4.80 7.34
N ASP A 209 -6.12 5.27 6.37
CA ASP A 209 -5.22 6.40 6.59
C ASP A 209 -5.94 7.74 6.50
N ASN A 210 -6.21 8.33 7.66
CA ASN A 210 -6.68 9.70 7.80
C ASN A 210 -5.74 10.50 8.73
N ASN A 211 -4.51 10.00 9.00
CA ASN A 211 -3.64 10.49 10.08
C ASN A 211 -3.20 11.97 9.93
N ALA A 212 -3.37 12.57 8.74
CA ALA A 212 -3.08 13.98 8.54
C ALA A 212 -4.12 14.95 9.13
N TRP A 213 -5.28 14.47 9.59
CA TRP A 213 -6.41 15.32 10.02
C TRP A 213 -6.03 16.34 11.12
N VAL A 214 -5.13 15.96 12.04
CA VAL A 214 -4.63 16.80 13.15
C VAL A 214 -3.81 18.01 12.69
N TYR A 215 -3.38 18.06 11.43
CA TYR A 215 -2.65 19.20 10.86
C TYR A 215 -3.58 20.19 10.12
N PHE A 216 -4.83 19.80 9.88
CA PHE A 216 -5.80 20.59 9.11
C PHE A 216 -6.97 21.11 9.96
N TYR A 217 -7.32 20.40 11.04
CA TYR A 217 -8.47 20.71 11.88
C TYR A 217 -8.04 20.90 13.35
N GLU A 218 -8.56 21.94 14.00
CA GLU A 218 -8.19 22.30 15.38
C GLU A 218 -8.61 21.25 16.43
N ASN A 219 -8.04 21.34 17.64
CA ASN A 219 -8.31 20.44 18.78
C ASN A 219 -9.77 20.43 19.32
N SER A 220 -10.73 21.05 18.62
CA SER A 220 -12.13 21.18 19.03
C SER A 220 -13.00 19.94 18.74
N THR A 221 -12.44 18.90 18.12
CA THR A 221 -13.18 17.76 17.56
C THR A 221 -13.34 16.54 18.50
N ASN A 222 -13.15 16.73 19.82
CA ASN A 222 -13.13 15.66 20.83
C ASN A 222 -12.10 14.53 20.57
N GLY A 223 -11.02 14.83 19.82
CA GLY A 223 -9.97 13.86 19.49
C GLY A 223 -10.26 12.97 18.28
N GLU A 224 -11.33 13.24 17.53
CA GLU A 224 -11.73 12.45 16.36
C GLU A 224 -11.70 13.26 15.05
N PRO A 225 -11.45 12.63 13.88
CA PRO A 225 -11.46 13.32 12.59
C PRO A 225 -12.88 13.79 12.22
N PRO A 226 -13.10 15.08 11.94
CA PRO A 226 -14.43 15.64 11.60
C PRO A 226 -14.81 15.41 10.12
N PHE A 227 -13.81 15.28 9.26
CA PHE A 227 -13.92 14.93 7.84
C PHE A 227 -12.96 13.77 7.57
N MET A 228 -13.33 12.87 6.66
CA MET A 228 -12.48 11.76 6.22
C MET A 228 -12.52 11.56 4.72
N VAL A 229 -11.54 10.82 4.19
CA VAL A 229 -11.37 10.58 2.75
C VAL A 229 -12.64 10.07 2.05
N GLN A 230 -13.43 9.19 2.69
CA GLN A 230 -14.68 8.68 2.12
C GLN A 230 -15.79 9.73 2.00
N ASP A 231 -15.78 10.81 2.80
CA ASP A 231 -16.74 11.91 2.68
C ASP A 231 -16.50 12.70 1.39
N PHE A 232 -15.23 13.03 1.12
CA PHE A 232 -14.81 13.70 -0.10
C PHE A 232 -15.03 12.82 -1.34
N ILE A 233 -14.70 11.52 -1.27
CA ILE A 233 -14.98 10.58 -2.36
C ILE A 233 -16.50 10.48 -2.59
N HIS A 234 -17.34 10.39 -1.57
CA HIS A 234 -18.79 10.32 -1.74
C HIS A 234 -19.39 11.64 -2.30
N ALA A 235 -18.87 12.79 -1.88
CA ALA A 235 -19.31 14.09 -2.39
C ALA A 235 -19.01 14.31 -3.89
N VAL A 236 -17.97 13.66 -4.41
CA VAL A 236 -17.52 13.76 -5.80
C VAL A 236 -18.02 12.59 -6.66
N GLN A 237 -17.91 11.35 -6.18
CA GLN A 237 -18.35 10.13 -6.84
C GLN A 237 -19.18 9.24 -5.87
N PRO A 238 -20.49 9.53 -5.71
CA PRO A 238 -21.34 8.75 -4.82
C PRO A 238 -21.56 7.30 -5.29
N ASP A 239 -21.47 7.03 -6.60
CA ASP A 239 -21.61 5.69 -7.20
C ASP A 239 -20.28 4.92 -7.28
N ALA A 240 -19.26 5.33 -6.52
CA ALA A 240 -17.96 4.68 -6.46
C ALA A 240 -18.06 3.20 -6.02
N LYS A 241 -17.04 2.41 -6.40
CA LYS A 241 -16.92 0.99 -6.04
C LYS A 241 -15.54 0.70 -5.48
N PHE A 242 -15.52 0.05 -4.34
CA PHE A 242 -14.32 -0.24 -3.56
C PHE A 242 -14.08 -1.76 -3.50
N ILE A 243 -12.81 -2.15 -3.57
CA ILE A 243 -12.39 -3.54 -3.39
C ILE A 243 -11.38 -3.56 -2.26
N VAL A 244 -11.76 -4.19 -1.15
CA VAL A 244 -10.95 -4.28 0.07
C VAL A 244 -10.43 -5.71 0.19
N MET A 245 -9.11 -5.89 0.34
CA MET A 245 -8.52 -7.21 0.60
C MET A 245 -7.97 -7.24 2.04
N LEU A 246 -8.68 -7.94 2.92
CA LEU A 246 -8.28 -8.16 4.30
C LEU A 246 -7.44 -9.44 4.43
N ARG A 247 -6.65 -9.53 5.49
CA ARG A 247 -5.87 -10.71 5.90
C ARG A 247 -6.19 -10.98 7.37
N ASP A 248 -5.88 -12.15 7.90
CA ASP A 248 -5.73 -12.31 9.37
C ASP A 248 -4.93 -11.12 9.94
N PRO A 249 -5.50 -10.30 10.85
CA PRO A 249 -4.86 -9.09 11.35
C PRO A 249 -3.59 -9.39 12.18
N VAL A 250 -3.49 -10.59 12.78
CA VAL A 250 -2.32 -11.08 13.52
C VAL A 250 -1.16 -11.30 12.54
N GLU A 251 -1.38 -12.11 11.52
CA GLU A 251 -0.40 -12.35 10.44
C GLU A 251 -0.13 -11.11 9.59
N ARG A 252 -1.10 -10.19 9.44
CA ARG A 252 -0.87 -8.87 8.83
C ARG A 252 0.13 -8.07 9.65
N LEU A 253 -0.07 -7.93 10.96
CA LEU A 253 0.81 -7.15 11.84
C LEU A 253 2.25 -7.68 11.83
N TYR A 254 2.43 -9.00 11.91
CA TYR A 254 3.77 -9.59 11.82
C TYR A 254 4.39 -9.40 10.42
N SER A 255 3.59 -9.47 9.35
CA SER A 255 4.07 -9.18 8.00
C SER A 255 4.36 -7.69 7.74
N ASP A 256 3.72 -6.77 8.48
CA ASP A 256 3.96 -5.32 8.48
C ASP A 256 5.33 -5.04 9.12
N TYR A 257 5.55 -5.55 10.33
CA TYR A 257 6.84 -5.54 11.02
C TYR A 257 7.97 -6.14 10.17
N LEU A 258 7.77 -7.31 9.56
CA LEU A 258 8.76 -7.93 8.69
C LEU A 258 9.04 -7.13 7.41
N TYR A 259 8.08 -6.35 6.90
CA TYR A 259 8.30 -5.50 5.72
C TYR A 259 9.04 -4.20 6.08
N PHE A 260 8.47 -3.41 6.99
CA PHE A 260 8.90 -2.04 7.30
C PHE A 260 9.91 -1.91 8.44
N GLY A 261 10.05 -2.92 9.31
CA GLY A 261 10.95 -2.90 10.45
C GLY A 261 12.42 -2.71 10.05
N ILE A 262 13.18 -2.08 10.95
CA ILE A 262 14.60 -1.76 10.82
C ILE A 262 15.45 -3.05 10.90
N ALA A 263 16.78 -2.97 10.80
CA ALA A 263 17.70 -4.09 10.98
C ALA A 263 17.54 -4.81 12.33
N ASN A 264 18.06 -6.04 12.42
CA ASN A 264 18.07 -6.91 13.61
C ASN A 264 16.68 -7.37 14.12
N LYS A 265 15.76 -7.65 13.20
CA LYS A 265 14.43 -8.22 13.50
C LYS A 265 14.54 -9.62 14.11
N SER A 266 13.61 -9.94 15.02
CA SER A 266 13.42 -11.31 15.53
C SER A 266 11.97 -11.53 15.98
N ALA A 267 11.62 -12.75 16.42
CA ALA A 267 10.30 -13.03 16.96
C ALA A 267 10.11 -12.42 18.36
N GLU A 268 11.22 -12.23 19.10
CA GLU A 268 11.32 -11.61 20.42
C GLU A 268 11.21 -10.09 20.33
N ASP A 269 11.94 -9.43 19.42
CA ASP A 269 11.80 -7.98 19.19
C ASP A 269 10.37 -7.63 18.72
N PHE A 270 9.73 -8.50 17.93
CA PHE A 270 8.30 -8.34 17.61
C PHE A 270 7.39 -8.48 18.85
N HIS A 271 7.67 -9.41 19.76
CA HIS A 271 6.92 -9.57 21.02
C HIS A 271 7.00 -8.32 21.88
N GLU A 272 8.21 -7.80 22.11
CA GLU A 272 8.46 -6.60 22.90
C GLU A 272 7.68 -5.39 22.36
N ARG A 273 7.72 -5.17 21.04
CA ARG A 273 7.00 -4.07 20.37
C ARG A 273 5.48 -4.21 20.44
N VAL A 274 4.95 -5.44 20.35
CA VAL A 274 3.52 -5.71 20.54
C VAL A 274 3.11 -5.37 21.97
N SER A 275 3.88 -5.82 22.96
CA SER A 275 3.66 -5.52 24.38
C SER A 275 3.73 -4.02 24.70
N GLU A 276 4.65 -3.27 24.07
CA GLU A 276 4.75 -1.81 24.19
C GLU A 276 3.55 -1.10 23.54
N SER A 277 3.20 -1.47 22.30
CA SER A 277 2.08 -0.87 21.57
C SER A 277 0.73 -1.11 22.26
N LEU A 278 0.53 -2.28 22.87
CA LEU A 278 -0.68 -2.59 23.65
C LEU A 278 -0.81 -1.69 24.89
N GLN A 279 0.28 -1.47 25.62
CA GLN A 279 0.27 -0.60 26.82
C GLN A 279 0.04 0.88 26.45
N LEU A 280 0.60 1.35 25.33
CA LEU A 280 0.29 2.68 24.78
C LEU A 280 -1.19 2.81 24.38
N PHE A 281 -1.75 1.78 23.75
CA PHE A 281 -3.17 1.78 23.32
C PHE A 281 -4.14 1.71 24.51
N GLU A 282 -3.84 0.92 25.55
CA GLU A 282 -4.59 0.94 26.82
C GLU A 282 -4.54 2.31 27.49
N GLY A 283 -3.37 2.96 27.49
CA GLY A 283 -3.18 4.31 28.04
C GLY A 283 -4.12 5.32 27.40
N CYS A 284 -4.21 5.35 26.06
CA CYS A 284 -5.18 6.19 25.36
C CYS A 284 -6.64 5.85 25.74
N LEU A 285 -6.99 4.56 25.83
CA LEU A 285 -8.31 4.09 26.27
C LEU A 285 -8.60 4.32 27.76
N SER A 286 -7.74 5.01 28.51
CA SER A 286 -8.07 5.52 29.85
C SER A 286 -8.71 6.92 29.82
N GLU A 287 -8.52 7.67 28.73
CA GLU A 287 -8.95 9.07 28.58
C GLU A 287 -9.82 9.33 27.33
N SER A 288 -9.84 8.42 26.35
CA SER A 288 -10.43 8.62 25.02
C SER A 288 -11.25 7.43 24.51
N SER A 289 -12.15 7.70 23.56
CA SER A 289 -12.96 6.68 22.88
C SER A 289 -12.10 5.70 22.06
N MET A 290 -12.64 4.51 21.76
CA MET A 290 -12.01 3.56 20.85
C MET A 290 -11.70 4.19 19.48
N ARG A 291 -12.63 4.99 18.94
CA ARG A 291 -12.49 5.66 17.64
C ARG A 291 -11.42 6.76 17.68
N SER A 292 -11.38 7.59 18.73
CA SER A 292 -10.34 8.58 18.98
C SER A 292 -8.95 7.94 18.99
N CYS A 293 -8.75 6.88 19.77
CA CYS A 293 -7.45 6.20 19.84
C CYS A 293 -7.00 5.59 18.50
N VAL A 294 -7.92 5.05 17.69
CA VAL A 294 -7.59 4.52 16.35
C VAL A 294 -7.13 5.60 15.37
N TYR A 295 -7.68 6.82 15.49
CA TYR A 295 -7.33 7.97 14.64
C TYR A 295 -6.33 8.94 15.28
N ASN A 296 -5.79 8.64 16.47
CA ASN A 296 -4.84 9.49 17.17
C ASN A 296 -3.44 9.38 16.55
N THR A 297 -3.06 10.36 15.74
CA THR A 297 -1.78 10.41 15.02
C THR A 297 -0.56 10.36 15.95
N THR A 298 -0.63 10.96 17.13
CA THR A 298 0.46 10.95 18.12
C THR A 298 0.67 9.54 18.69
N LEU A 299 -0.41 8.85 19.03
CA LEU A 299 -0.37 7.44 19.46
C LEU A 299 0.12 6.53 18.32
N ASN A 300 -0.41 6.72 17.10
CA ASN A 300 -0.07 5.94 15.92
C ASN A 300 1.40 6.08 15.49
N ASN A 301 2.04 7.21 15.80
CA ASN A 301 3.48 7.44 15.60
C ASN A 301 4.35 6.96 16.78
N ALA A 302 3.78 6.86 18.00
CA ALA A 302 4.48 6.36 19.18
C ALA A 302 4.50 4.83 19.26
N MET A 303 3.46 4.14 18.75
CA MET A 303 3.38 2.67 18.76
C MET A 303 4.45 2.03 17.84
N PRO A 304 5.38 1.21 18.35
CA PRO A 304 6.44 0.61 17.54
C PRO A 304 5.97 -0.50 16.57
N VAL A 305 4.71 -0.96 16.67
CA VAL A 305 4.02 -1.73 15.62
C VAL A 305 2.60 -1.23 15.41
N ARG A 306 2.14 -1.22 14.15
CA ARG A 306 0.86 -0.62 13.73
C ARG A 306 -0.36 -1.51 14.05
N LEU A 307 -0.69 -1.66 15.34
CA LEU A 307 -1.86 -2.42 15.81
C LEU A 307 -3.18 -1.96 15.15
N GLN A 308 -3.39 -0.65 15.10
CA GLN A 308 -4.63 0.01 14.68
C GLN A 308 -5.07 -0.38 13.26
N VAL A 309 -4.12 -0.59 12.35
CA VAL A 309 -4.38 -0.97 10.94
C VAL A 309 -5.03 -2.36 10.83
N GLY A 310 -4.97 -3.20 11.88
CA GLY A 310 -5.70 -4.47 11.96
C GLY A 310 -7.16 -4.34 12.44
N LEU A 311 -7.58 -3.17 12.94
CA LEU A 311 -8.91 -2.93 13.53
C LEU A 311 -9.96 -2.62 12.44
N TYR A 312 -10.01 -3.47 11.42
CA TYR A 312 -10.73 -3.28 10.15
C TYR A 312 -12.17 -2.80 10.29
N ILE A 313 -12.86 -3.25 11.33
CA ILE A 313 -14.27 -2.95 11.57
C ILE A 313 -14.51 -1.49 11.98
N VAL A 314 -13.55 -0.82 12.64
CA VAL A 314 -13.67 0.60 13.00
C VAL A 314 -13.73 1.44 11.72
N TYR A 315 -12.77 1.21 10.81
CA TYR A 315 -12.76 1.82 9.49
C TYR A 315 -14.00 1.43 8.67
N LEU A 316 -14.37 0.14 8.62
CA LEU A 316 -15.51 -0.31 7.82
C LEU A 316 -16.85 0.33 8.25
N LEU A 317 -17.08 0.49 9.56
CA LEU A 317 -18.28 1.16 10.05
C LEU A 317 -18.33 2.62 9.57
N ASP A 318 -17.21 3.34 9.65
CA ASP A 318 -17.10 4.71 9.16
C ASP A 318 -17.25 4.83 7.63
N TRP A 319 -16.82 3.84 6.85
CA TRP A 319 -17.10 3.77 5.41
C TRP A 319 -18.58 3.50 5.11
N LEU A 320 -19.23 2.62 5.89
CA LEU A 320 -20.64 2.29 5.76
C LEU A 320 -21.60 3.41 6.20
N THR A 321 -21.10 4.49 6.81
CA THR A 321 -21.91 5.70 7.07
C THR A 321 -22.24 6.52 5.81
N VAL A 322 -21.47 6.35 4.73
CA VAL A 322 -21.63 7.10 3.46
C VAL A 322 -21.79 6.20 2.23
N PHE A 323 -21.17 5.01 2.21
CA PHE A 323 -21.29 4.06 1.10
C PHE A 323 -22.10 2.83 1.47
N LYS A 324 -22.84 2.28 0.50
CA LYS A 324 -23.63 1.06 0.70
C LYS A 324 -22.75 -0.19 0.65
N MET A 325 -23.17 -1.26 1.33
CA MET A 325 -22.42 -2.52 1.35
C MET A 325 -22.25 -3.15 -0.05
N ASP A 326 -23.16 -2.92 -1.01
CA ASP A 326 -23.04 -3.39 -2.40
C ASP A 326 -22.09 -2.55 -3.28
N GLN A 327 -21.54 -1.47 -2.71
CA GLN A 327 -20.44 -0.68 -3.26
C GLN A 327 -19.07 -1.11 -2.72
N ILE A 328 -19.00 -2.04 -1.75
CA ILE A 328 -17.76 -2.47 -1.10
C ILE A 328 -17.60 -4.00 -1.21
N LEU A 329 -16.77 -4.46 -2.15
CA LEU A 329 -16.39 -5.87 -2.22
C LEU A 329 -15.26 -6.16 -1.24
N ILE A 330 -15.54 -6.93 -0.18
CA ILE A 330 -14.50 -7.40 0.74
C ILE A 330 -14.07 -8.82 0.36
N LEU A 331 -12.75 -9.01 0.22
CA LEU A 331 -12.08 -10.27 -0.09
C LEU A 331 -11.12 -10.63 1.06
N ARG A 332 -10.87 -11.92 1.24
CA ARG A 332 -9.76 -12.42 2.05
C ARG A 332 -8.54 -12.67 1.18
N LEU A 333 -7.36 -12.32 1.70
CA LEU A 333 -6.08 -12.66 1.09
C LEU A 333 -5.84 -14.18 1.13
N GLU A 334 -6.33 -14.87 2.17
CA GLU A 334 -6.26 -16.33 2.26
C GLU A 334 -7.04 -16.99 1.11
N ASP A 335 -8.32 -16.62 0.92
CA ASP A 335 -9.16 -17.07 -0.21
C ASP A 335 -8.50 -16.75 -1.56
N HIS A 336 -7.86 -15.57 -1.69
CA HIS A 336 -7.18 -15.18 -2.92
C HIS A 336 -5.94 -16.04 -3.18
N ALA A 337 -5.09 -16.25 -2.18
CA ALA A 337 -3.90 -17.08 -2.31
C ALA A 337 -4.25 -18.54 -2.65
N ALA A 338 -5.25 -19.11 -1.98
CA ALA A 338 -5.74 -20.46 -2.24
C ALA A 338 -6.45 -20.60 -3.59
N ASN A 339 -7.29 -19.61 -3.97
CA ASN A 339 -8.06 -19.67 -5.21
C ASN A 339 -8.23 -18.30 -5.89
N ARG A 340 -7.16 -17.89 -6.60
CA ARG A 340 -7.14 -16.67 -7.44
C ARG A 340 -8.23 -16.66 -8.51
N LYS A 341 -8.60 -17.83 -9.06
CA LYS A 341 -9.65 -17.97 -10.08
C LYS A 341 -11.04 -17.60 -9.51
N TYR A 342 -11.38 -18.12 -8.34
CA TYR A 342 -12.62 -17.82 -7.62
C TYR A 342 -12.72 -16.34 -7.21
N THR A 343 -11.67 -15.78 -6.63
CA THR A 343 -11.66 -14.39 -6.17
C THR A 343 -11.64 -13.38 -7.32
N MET A 344 -10.91 -13.63 -8.41
CA MET A 344 -10.95 -12.76 -9.59
C MET A 344 -12.30 -12.79 -10.30
N ARG A 345 -13.04 -13.92 -10.27
CA ARG A 345 -14.44 -13.95 -10.73
C ARG A 345 -15.33 -12.99 -9.94
N LYS A 346 -15.27 -13.02 -8.59
CA LYS A 346 -15.98 -12.04 -7.72
C LYS A 346 -15.68 -10.59 -8.12
N VAL A 347 -14.41 -10.26 -8.41
CA VAL A 347 -14.01 -8.91 -8.87
C VAL A 347 -14.67 -8.55 -10.21
N PHE A 348 -14.66 -9.47 -11.18
CA PHE A 348 -15.27 -9.24 -12.50
C PHE A 348 -16.79 -9.09 -12.40
N ASP A 349 -17.47 -9.92 -11.60
CA ASP A 349 -18.91 -9.84 -11.38
C ASP A 349 -19.31 -8.53 -10.67
N PHE A 350 -18.58 -8.16 -9.61
CA PHE A 350 -18.80 -6.94 -8.83
C PHE A 350 -18.61 -5.65 -9.66
N LEU A 351 -17.60 -5.62 -10.54
CA LEU A 351 -17.36 -4.54 -11.50
C LEU A 351 -18.26 -4.65 -12.76
N LYS A 352 -19.12 -5.67 -12.84
CA LYS A 352 -20.05 -5.95 -13.95
C LYS A 352 -19.34 -6.06 -15.31
N LEU A 353 -18.27 -6.85 -15.38
CA LEU A 353 -17.40 -6.99 -16.54
C LEU A 353 -17.88 -8.09 -17.50
N GLY A 354 -17.33 -8.10 -18.72
CA GLY A 354 -17.51 -9.23 -19.62
C GLY A 354 -16.76 -10.46 -19.11
N SER A 355 -17.28 -11.66 -19.41
CA SER A 355 -16.65 -12.91 -19.03
C SER A 355 -15.21 -13.02 -19.57
N LEU A 356 -14.33 -13.59 -18.75
CA LEU A 356 -12.97 -13.93 -19.18
C LEU A 356 -13.00 -15.11 -20.16
N THR A 357 -12.13 -15.06 -21.17
CA THR A 357 -11.74 -16.26 -21.91
C THR A 357 -10.82 -17.11 -21.04
N GLU A 358 -10.80 -18.42 -21.25
CA GLU A 358 -9.94 -19.34 -20.47
C GLU A 358 -8.46 -18.94 -20.52
N GLN A 359 -7.99 -18.44 -21.66
CA GLN A 359 -6.64 -17.89 -21.81
C GLN A 359 -6.41 -16.69 -20.87
N LYS A 360 -7.28 -15.67 -20.88
CA LYS A 360 -7.11 -14.49 -20.02
C LYS A 360 -7.26 -14.81 -18.54
N GLU A 361 -8.15 -15.75 -18.19
CA GLU A 361 -8.25 -16.27 -16.84
C GLU A 361 -6.96 -16.99 -16.42
N ALA A 362 -6.35 -17.79 -17.30
CA ALA A 362 -5.07 -18.45 -17.05
C ALA A 362 -3.88 -17.47 -16.98
N GLU A 363 -3.88 -16.39 -17.76
CA GLU A 363 -2.86 -15.32 -17.69
C GLU A 363 -2.92 -14.60 -16.33
N ILE A 364 -4.11 -14.12 -15.93
CA ILE A 364 -4.34 -13.45 -14.64
C ILE A 364 -3.97 -14.38 -13.48
N THR A 365 -4.38 -15.65 -13.52
CA THR A 365 -4.16 -16.61 -12.44
C THR A 365 -2.76 -17.23 -12.42
N LYS A 366 -1.90 -16.96 -13.41
CA LYS A 366 -0.47 -17.35 -13.43
C LYS A 366 0.48 -16.21 -13.08
N SER A 367 0.03 -14.95 -13.09
CA SER A 367 0.86 -13.78 -12.72
C SER A 367 1.60 -14.00 -11.38
N PRO A 368 2.89 -13.63 -11.24
CA PRO A 368 3.62 -13.80 -9.99
C PRO A 368 3.06 -12.88 -8.88
N ALA A 369 3.25 -13.27 -7.62
CA ALA A 369 2.91 -12.42 -6.48
C ALA A 369 3.96 -11.32 -6.28
N SER A 370 3.54 -10.06 -6.30
CA SER A 370 4.35 -8.91 -5.91
C SER A 370 4.52 -8.82 -4.38
N ASN A 371 5.47 -8.01 -3.92
CA ASN A 371 5.66 -7.63 -2.50
C ASN A 371 5.79 -8.81 -1.50
N THR A 372 6.28 -9.98 -1.95
CA THR A 372 6.50 -11.13 -1.06
C THR A 372 7.66 -10.90 -0.07
N ARG A 373 7.61 -11.52 1.12
CA ARG A 373 8.68 -11.42 2.15
C ARG A 373 10.07 -11.71 1.54
N ARG A 374 11.05 -10.84 1.85
CA ARG A 374 12.46 -11.01 1.43
C ARG A 374 13.01 -12.35 1.97
N PRO A 375 14.03 -12.97 1.33
CA PRO A 375 14.59 -14.24 1.83
C PRO A 375 15.03 -14.20 3.29
N ALA A 376 15.68 -13.12 3.73
CA ALA A 376 16.08 -12.93 5.13
C ALA A 376 14.88 -12.85 6.10
N ASP A 377 13.79 -12.16 5.71
CA ASP A 377 12.56 -12.08 6.51
C ASP A 377 11.80 -13.44 6.54
N LYS A 378 12.06 -14.34 5.60
CA LYS A 378 11.51 -15.72 5.59
C LYS A 378 12.26 -16.65 6.54
N SER A 379 13.58 -16.50 6.66
CA SER A 379 14.41 -17.31 7.58
C SER A 379 14.16 -17.02 9.07
N LEU A 380 13.45 -15.93 9.41
CA LEU A 380 13.03 -15.64 10.79
C LEU A 380 11.86 -16.52 11.26
N GLY A 381 11.16 -17.22 10.36
CA GLY A 381 10.07 -18.15 10.71
C GLY A 381 8.76 -17.45 11.09
N PRO A 382 7.96 -18.06 11.99
CA PRO A 382 6.75 -17.46 12.56
C PRO A 382 7.07 -16.57 13.77
N MET A 383 6.10 -15.75 14.18
CA MET A 383 6.14 -15.07 15.49
C MET A 383 6.08 -16.08 16.64
N LEU A 384 6.49 -15.68 17.86
CA LEU A 384 6.35 -16.53 19.04
C LEU A 384 4.88 -16.92 19.26
N PRO A 385 4.56 -18.19 19.61
CA PRO A 385 3.18 -18.62 19.86
C PRO A 385 2.45 -17.75 20.89
N ILE A 386 3.19 -17.28 21.90
CA ILE A 386 2.68 -16.40 22.95
C ILE A 386 2.22 -15.03 22.41
N THR A 387 2.93 -14.48 21.41
CA THR A 387 2.55 -13.23 20.72
C THR A 387 1.35 -13.45 19.83
N LYS A 388 1.27 -14.61 19.16
CA LYS A 388 0.09 -14.98 18.36
C LYS A 388 -1.16 -15.05 19.24
N GLU A 389 -1.08 -15.71 20.39
CA GLU A 389 -2.18 -15.82 21.35
C GLU A 389 -2.65 -14.44 21.86
N ILE A 390 -1.72 -13.59 22.31
CA ILE A 390 -2.00 -12.21 22.75
C ILE A 390 -2.73 -11.41 21.66
N LEU A 391 -2.25 -11.48 20.41
CA LEU A 391 -2.85 -10.76 19.29
C LEU A 391 -4.20 -11.36 18.87
N GLN A 392 -4.39 -12.67 19.00
CA GLN A 392 -5.70 -13.31 18.80
C GLN A 392 -6.71 -12.86 19.84
N GLU A 393 -6.36 -12.84 21.15
CA GLU A 393 -7.23 -12.29 22.20
C GLU A 393 -7.58 -10.80 21.95
N PHE A 394 -6.60 -9.99 21.54
CA PHE A 394 -6.79 -8.56 21.22
C PHE A 394 -7.69 -8.31 20.00
N TYR A 395 -7.48 -9.01 18.89
CA TYR A 395 -8.28 -8.79 17.66
C TYR A 395 -9.65 -9.49 17.69
N PHE A 396 -9.88 -10.49 18.57
CA PHE A 396 -11.12 -11.27 18.61
C PHE A 396 -12.43 -10.45 18.61
N PRO A 397 -12.66 -9.45 19.49
CA PRO A 397 -13.93 -8.71 19.50
C PRO A 397 -14.13 -7.85 18.24
N PHE A 398 -13.04 -7.36 17.64
CA PHE A 398 -13.09 -6.62 16.38
C PHE A 398 -13.44 -7.54 15.20
N ASN A 399 -12.83 -8.74 15.17
CA ASN A 399 -13.14 -9.77 14.18
C ASN A 399 -14.58 -10.28 14.35
N GLN A 400 -15.05 -10.51 15.58
CA GLN A 400 -16.44 -10.90 15.87
C GLN A 400 -17.45 -9.84 15.41
N ARG A 401 -17.13 -8.55 15.54
CA ARG A 401 -17.99 -7.48 15.00
C ARG A 401 -17.92 -7.42 13.46
N LEU A 402 -16.77 -7.73 12.87
CA LEU A 402 -16.60 -7.83 11.42
C LEU A 402 -17.43 -8.97 10.81
N THR A 403 -17.42 -10.17 11.40
CA THR A 403 -18.24 -11.30 10.90
C THR A 403 -19.73 -11.01 10.97
N GLN A 404 -20.21 -10.32 12.02
CA GLN A 404 -21.60 -9.86 12.14
C GLN A 404 -22.02 -8.92 11.00
N VAL A 405 -21.18 -7.92 10.69
CA VAL A 405 -21.47 -6.93 9.63
C VAL A 405 -21.39 -7.56 8.24
N LEU A 406 -20.41 -8.43 7.99
CA LEU A 406 -20.22 -9.11 6.71
C LEU A 406 -21.07 -10.38 6.52
N LYS A 407 -21.72 -10.85 7.59
CA LYS A 407 -22.47 -12.12 7.65
C LYS A 407 -21.65 -13.31 7.15
N ASN A 408 -20.40 -13.37 7.58
CA ASN A 408 -19.43 -14.36 7.12
C ASN A 408 -18.37 -14.63 8.19
N ASP A 409 -18.48 -15.80 8.83
CA ASP A 409 -17.63 -16.19 9.96
C ASP A 409 -16.17 -16.49 9.59
N SER A 410 -15.83 -16.61 8.30
CA SER A 410 -14.44 -16.79 7.85
C SER A 410 -13.54 -15.57 8.14
N PHE A 411 -14.13 -14.41 8.45
CA PHE A 411 -13.44 -13.22 8.97
C PHE A 411 -13.23 -13.23 10.50
N LEU A 412 -13.48 -14.35 11.19
CA LEU A 412 -13.08 -14.51 12.60
C LEU A 412 -11.59 -14.87 12.73
N TRP A 413 -11.02 -15.50 11.70
CA TRP A 413 -9.64 -16.03 11.64
C TRP A 413 -9.25 -16.96 12.80
N VAL A 414 -10.22 -17.72 13.31
CA VAL A 414 -9.92 -18.92 14.11
C VAL A 414 -9.24 -19.92 13.19
N THR A 415 -8.08 -20.43 13.58
CA THR A 415 -7.46 -21.59 12.94
C THR A 415 -8.12 -22.85 13.47
N ASP A 416 -8.69 -23.67 12.59
CA ASP A 416 -9.16 -25.01 12.94
C ASP A 416 -7.99 -25.81 13.55
N THR A 417 -8.17 -26.31 14.77
CA THR A 417 -7.12 -26.96 15.57
C THR A 417 -7.03 -28.48 15.32
N GLU A 418 -7.73 -29.01 14.33
CA GLU A 418 -7.89 -30.47 14.13
C GLU A 418 -6.79 -31.10 13.25
N ASP A 419 -6.16 -30.37 12.33
CA ASP A 419 -5.08 -30.86 11.45
C ASP A 419 -3.71 -31.03 12.17
N ALA A 420 -3.72 -31.23 13.49
CA ALA A 420 -2.53 -31.51 14.30
C ALA A 420 -2.30 -33.01 14.57
N HIS A 421 -3.21 -33.90 14.15
CA HIS A 421 -3.10 -35.35 14.34
C HIS A 421 -3.64 -36.19 13.16
N ASN A 422 -2.79 -36.44 12.15
CA ASN A 422 -2.80 -37.62 11.28
C ASN A 422 -1.39 -37.85 10.69
#